data_AF-A0A226WRH9-F1
#
_entry.id   AF-A0A226WRH9-F1
#
_cell.length_a   1.000
_cell.length_b   1.000
_cell.length_c   1.000
_cell.angle_alpha   90.00
_cell.angle_beta   90.00
_cell.angle_gamma   90.00
#
_symmetry.space_group_name_H-M   'P 1'
#
loop_
_entity.id
_entity.type
_entity.pdbx_description
1 polymer ?
#
loop_
_entity_poly.entity_id
_entity_poly.type
_entity_poly.pdbx_seq_one_letter_code
_entity_poly.pdbx_strand_id
1 'polypeptide(L)'
;MIECILNHDFVLRNAHAALEELNTPIDEDDRRGLTDDPLDKFTEAERNEVADALRAALGREKLAVSYSGSSERAPAVRGQEAPLMDWAFVSHDAIISIVQSALDEHLRSIENAVTQAPPEPDDDRRAAETRIPVSNEGLEALVARRDDDDRRVFDAFSQTDPRWVASLIAKGITMLKGKHPFPADPAPALNIAENARVIMIGDWATGLPRATDMASNVIQRWIDEAAGRERHVIHLGDVYYSGWPEESKKHLLDPWPVKTGQEQEIKSWCLNGNHDMFSGGIGYFDTILSDTRFRNQNGSSRFELRHPKWQILGLDSAYEDNSLDAGGQVDWVLKRLTDATDSGRKNLLLSHHQLFSAYESGSEKMAAQMHDALSAGLIRSWFWGHEHRCAIYKPFMGVEYARCIGHGGVPVYQWRKVADPVNPPASYEFRGSFTTPPGIERWADFGFVVLDFDANGTIRAYYVDETGNAFYGAQQDGQGRLYEEIN
;
A
#
# COMPACT_ATOMS: atom_id res chain seq x y z
N MET A 1 -6.59 4.68 -10.20
CA MET A 1 -6.75 3.31 -10.75
C MET A 1 -7.99 3.24 -11.64
N ILE A 2 -7.96 2.47 -12.73
CA ILE A 2 -9.14 2.26 -13.60
C ILE A 2 -10.06 1.20 -12.99
N GLU A 3 -11.37 1.48 -12.95
CA GLU A 3 -12.39 0.66 -12.28
C GLU A 3 -12.40 -0.81 -12.75
N CYS A 4 -12.27 -1.08 -14.05
CA CYS A 4 -12.28 -2.45 -14.56
C CYS A 4 -11.05 -3.27 -14.11
N ILE A 5 -9.91 -2.63 -13.84
CA ILE A 5 -8.69 -3.31 -13.38
C ILE A 5 -8.83 -3.75 -11.90
N LEU A 6 -9.79 -3.17 -11.18
CA LEU A 6 -10.16 -3.55 -9.82
C LEU A 6 -11.23 -4.66 -9.76
N ASN A 7 -11.57 -5.24 -10.91
CA ASN A 7 -12.44 -6.39 -10.99
C ASN A 7 -11.61 -7.64 -11.29
N HIS A 8 -11.65 -8.60 -10.37
CA HIS A 8 -10.87 -9.83 -10.45
C HIS A 8 -11.10 -10.60 -11.76
N ASP A 9 -12.36 -10.79 -12.16
CA ASP A 9 -12.68 -11.54 -13.38
C ASP A 9 -12.24 -10.82 -14.66
N PHE A 10 -12.26 -9.49 -14.68
CA PHE A 10 -11.69 -8.71 -15.79
C PHE A 10 -10.16 -8.94 -15.89
N VAL A 11 -9.44 -8.87 -14.77
CA VAL A 11 -7.99 -9.10 -14.74
C VAL A 11 -7.66 -10.53 -15.19
N LEU A 12 -8.33 -11.54 -14.63
CA LEU A 12 -8.05 -12.93 -14.97
C LEU A 12 -8.41 -13.29 -16.42
N ARG A 13 -9.50 -12.74 -16.97
CA ARG A 13 -9.83 -12.95 -18.39
C ARG A 13 -8.74 -12.39 -19.31
N ASN A 14 -8.24 -11.19 -19.04
CA ASN A 14 -7.16 -10.62 -19.83
C ASN A 14 -5.84 -11.36 -19.63
N ALA A 15 -5.55 -11.85 -18.42
CA ALA A 15 -4.41 -12.72 -18.16
C ALA A 15 -4.48 -14.02 -18.98
N HIS A 16 -5.66 -14.66 -19.05
CA HIS A 16 -5.87 -15.84 -19.88
C HIS A 16 -5.70 -15.55 -21.38
N ALA A 17 -6.26 -14.45 -21.88
CA ALA A 17 -6.09 -14.04 -23.27
C ALA A 17 -4.61 -13.77 -23.63
N ALA A 18 -3.88 -13.07 -22.74
CA ALA A 18 -2.44 -12.86 -22.89
C ALA A 18 -1.66 -14.18 -22.89
N LEU A 19 -2.04 -15.13 -22.03
CA LEU A 19 -1.44 -16.46 -22.00
C LEU A 19 -1.69 -17.24 -23.30
N GLU A 20 -2.87 -17.14 -23.90
CA GLU A 20 -3.16 -17.77 -25.20
C GLU A 20 -2.23 -17.22 -26.29
N GLU A 21 -2.11 -15.89 -26.40
CA GLU A 21 -1.20 -15.24 -27.35
C GLU A 21 0.28 -15.64 -27.15
N LEU A 22 0.72 -15.74 -25.89
CA LEU A 22 2.07 -16.18 -25.56
C LEU A 22 2.35 -17.63 -25.99
N ASN A 23 1.33 -18.49 -26.12
CA ASN A 23 1.48 -19.88 -26.58
C ASN A 23 1.30 -20.04 -28.10
N THR A 24 0.82 -19.03 -28.82
CA THR A 24 0.63 -19.11 -30.28
C THR A 24 1.98 -19.22 -31.01
N PRO A 25 2.25 -20.27 -31.81
CA PRO A 25 3.51 -20.40 -32.54
C PRO A 25 3.82 -19.18 -33.41
N ILE A 26 5.10 -18.79 -33.48
CA ILE A 26 5.55 -17.73 -34.39
C ILE A 26 5.54 -18.31 -35.81
N ASP A 27 4.71 -17.78 -36.71
CA ASP A 27 4.77 -18.16 -38.12
C ASP A 27 6.04 -17.57 -38.76
N GLU A 28 6.88 -18.42 -39.35
CA GLU A 28 8.15 -17.97 -39.96
C GLU A 28 7.93 -17.13 -41.24
N ASP A 29 6.77 -17.23 -41.89
CA ASP A 29 6.43 -16.43 -43.08
C ASP A 29 5.99 -14.99 -42.73
N ASP A 30 5.50 -14.74 -41.51
CA ASP A 30 5.09 -13.41 -41.02
C ASP A 30 6.29 -12.48 -40.71
N ARG A 31 7.50 -13.04 -40.53
CA ARG A 31 8.73 -12.23 -40.36
C ARG A 31 9.12 -11.42 -41.60
N ARG A 32 8.51 -11.67 -42.77
CA ARG A 32 8.92 -11.06 -44.05
C ARG A 32 8.19 -9.77 -44.40
N GLY A 33 7.33 -9.22 -43.53
CA GLY A 33 6.72 -7.92 -43.78
C GLY A 33 6.39 -7.20 -42.48
N LEU A 34 7.16 -6.15 -42.15
CA LEU A 34 6.84 -5.07 -41.21
C LEU A 34 5.69 -5.39 -40.24
N THR A 35 5.99 -6.09 -39.15
CA THR A 35 5.02 -6.31 -38.07
C THR A 35 5.36 -5.36 -36.94
N ASP A 36 4.51 -4.36 -36.69
CA ASP A 36 4.49 -3.57 -35.44
C ASP A 36 3.97 -4.42 -34.26
N ASP A 37 4.25 -5.72 -34.28
CA ASP A 37 3.72 -6.67 -33.31
C ASP A 37 4.53 -6.59 -32.00
N PRO A 38 3.87 -6.33 -30.86
CA PRO A 38 4.55 -6.12 -29.60
C PRO A 38 5.21 -7.39 -29.04
N LEU A 39 4.88 -8.60 -29.53
CA LEU A 39 5.48 -9.86 -29.10
C LEU A 39 6.68 -10.31 -29.94
N ASP A 40 6.87 -9.77 -31.16
CA ASP A 40 7.96 -10.16 -32.05
C ASP A 40 9.35 -9.78 -31.52
N LYS A 41 9.40 -8.89 -30.53
CA LYS A 41 10.63 -8.49 -29.81
C LYS A 41 11.14 -9.54 -28.82
N PHE A 42 10.36 -10.58 -28.52
CA PHE A 42 10.73 -11.65 -27.59
C PHE A 42 11.05 -12.94 -28.33
N THR A 43 12.10 -13.63 -27.89
CA THR A 43 12.42 -14.98 -28.34
C THR A 43 11.34 -15.98 -27.88
N GLU A 44 11.24 -17.12 -28.57
CA GLU A 44 10.33 -18.21 -28.18
C GLU A 44 10.60 -18.68 -26.73
N ALA A 45 11.88 -18.73 -26.32
CA ALA A 45 12.26 -19.10 -24.96
C ALA A 45 11.74 -18.10 -23.91
N GLU A 46 11.90 -16.78 -24.16
CA GLU A 46 11.38 -15.74 -23.27
C GLU A 46 9.86 -15.78 -23.18
N ARG A 47 9.18 -15.97 -24.32
CA ARG A 47 7.71 -16.11 -24.34
C ARG A 47 7.23 -17.31 -23.54
N ASN A 48 7.89 -18.46 -23.68
CA ASN A 48 7.57 -19.67 -22.91
C ASN A 48 7.78 -19.45 -21.40
N GLU A 49 8.85 -18.76 -21.01
CA GLU A 49 9.11 -18.47 -19.61
C GLU A 49 8.04 -17.53 -18.99
N VAL A 50 7.63 -16.50 -19.74
CA VAL A 50 6.53 -15.60 -19.34
C VAL A 50 5.21 -16.38 -19.24
N ALA A 51 4.92 -17.24 -20.23
CA ALA A 51 3.72 -18.08 -20.22
C ALA A 51 3.69 -19.02 -19.02
N ASP A 52 4.81 -19.64 -18.66
CA ASP A 52 4.92 -20.55 -17.52
C ASP A 52 4.71 -19.81 -16.19
N ALA A 53 5.32 -18.63 -16.03
CA ALA A 53 5.13 -17.79 -14.85
C ALA A 53 3.67 -17.35 -14.69
N LEU A 54 3.04 -16.89 -15.77
CA LEU A 54 1.64 -16.47 -15.78
C LEU A 54 0.69 -17.64 -15.51
N ARG A 55 0.94 -18.81 -16.11
CA ARG A 55 0.16 -20.03 -15.87
C ARG A 55 0.25 -20.48 -14.41
N ALA A 56 1.44 -20.43 -13.81
CA ALA A 56 1.62 -20.75 -12.40
C ALA A 56 0.87 -19.78 -11.48
N ALA A 57 0.91 -18.48 -11.79
CA ALA A 57 0.21 -17.44 -11.05
C ALA A 57 -1.31 -17.59 -11.11
N LEU A 58 -1.87 -17.83 -12.31
CA LEU A 58 -3.29 -18.15 -12.49
C LEU A 58 -3.71 -19.40 -11.70
N GLY A 59 -2.82 -20.40 -11.60
CA GLY A 59 -3.02 -21.57 -10.76
C GLY A 59 -3.09 -21.23 -9.27
N ARG A 60 -2.21 -20.35 -8.78
CA ARG A 60 -2.19 -19.89 -7.38
C ARG A 60 -3.43 -19.06 -7.04
N GLU A 61 -3.83 -18.12 -7.90
CA GLU A 61 -5.03 -17.31 -7.68
C GLU A 61 -6.30 -18.15 -7.59
N LYS A 62 -6.44 -19.12 -8.49
CA LYS A 62 -7.57 -20.05 -8.45
C LYS A 62 -7.63 -20.83 -7.12
N LEU A 63 -6.48 -21.18 -6.56
CA LEU A 63 -6.41 -21.82 -5.24
C LEU A 63 -6.74 -20.81 -4.13
N ALA A 64 -6.20 -19.59 -4.17
CA ALA A 64 -6.45 -18.56 -3.16
C ALA A 64 -7.96 -18.25 -3.02
N VAL A 65 -8.68 -18.08 -4.14
CA VAL A 65 -10.15 -17.86 -4.14
C VAL A 65 -10.91 -19.06 -3.56
N SER A 66 -10.39 -20.28 -3.71
CA SER A 66 -10.99 -21.49 -3.13
C SER A 66 -10.74 -21.64 -1.62
N TYR A 67 -9.66 -21.02 -1.10
CA TYR A 67 -9.26 -21.07 0.31
C TYR A 67 -9.70 -19.84 1.12
N SER A 68 -9.88 -18.67 0.51
CA SER A 68 -10.27 -17.40 1.17
C SER A 68 -11.70 -17.37 1.73
N GLY A 69 -12.38 -18.52 1.79
CA GLY A 69 -13.70 -18.70 2.38
C GLY A 69 -13.81 -18.40 3.88
N SER A 70 -12.81 -17.82 4.55
CA SER A 70 -12.83 -17.57 6.01
C SER A 70 -12.29 -16.23 6.51
N SER A 71 -11.64 -15.38 5.72
CA SER A 71 -11.14 -14.07 6.20
C SER A 71 -11.76 -12.84 5.53
N GLU A 72 -12.23 -12.96 4.28
CA GLU A 72 -12.83 -11.84 3.51
C GLU A 72 -14.32 -12.00 3.19
N ARG A 73 -14.89 -13.20 3.40
CA ARG A 73 -16.33 -13.42 3.23
C ARG A 73 -17.06 -13.29 4.56
N ALA A 74 -17.96 -12.30 4.65
CA ALA A 74 -19.00 -12.30 5.67
C ALA A 74 -19.86 -13.59 5.57
N PRO A 75 -20.44 -14.08 6.68
CA PRO A 75 -21.34 -15.23 6.65
C PRO A 75 -22.50 -14.97 5.67
N ALA A 76 -22.80 -15.94 4.81
CA ALA A 76 -23.85 -15.85 3.80
C ALA A 76 -25.23 -15.54 4.43
N VAL A 77 -25.70 -14.31 4.28
CA VAL A 77 -27.09 -13.92 4.52
C VAL A 77 -27.70 -13.60 3.15
N ARG A 78 -28.83 -14.25 2.81
CA ARG A 78 -29.49 -14.06 1.50
C ARG A 78 -29.91 -12.59 1.31
N GLY A 79 -29.48 -12.00 0.18
CA GLY A 79 -29.71 -10.59 -0.20
C GLY A 79 -28.46 -9.71 -0.12
N GLN A 80 -27.29 -10.23 -0.52
CA GLN A 80 -25.96 -9.77 -0.11
C GLN A 80 -25.29 -8.78 -1.08
N GLU A 81 -24.49 -7.86 -0.52
CA GLU A 81 -23.45 -7.05 -1.18
C GLU A 81 -22.57 -7.93 -2.09
N ALA A 82 -22.15 -7.40 -3.25
CA ALA A 82 -21.25 -8.09 -4.16
C ALA A 82 -19.88 -8.38 -3.50
N PRO A 83 -19.16 -9.44 -3.92
CA PRO A 83 -17.82 -9.74 -3.42
C PRO A 83 -16.86 -8.54 -3.54
N LEU A 84 -15.98 -8.32 -2.55
CA LEU A 84 -14.96 -7.24 -2.59
C LEU A 84 -14.13 -7.27 -3.88
N MET A 85 -13.82 -8.48 -4.35
CA MET A 85 -13.07 -8.73 -5.57
C MET A 85 -13.78 -8.25 -6.85
N ASP A 86 -15.06 -7.95 -6.80
CA ASP A 86 -15.78 -7.36 -7.95
C ASP A 86 -15.53 -5.85 -8.08
N TRP A 87 -15.05 -5.20 -7.00
CA TRP A 87 -14.98 -3.75 -6.85
C TRP A 87 -13.60 -3.19 -6.53
N ALA A 88 -12.80 -3.91 -5.76
CA ALA A 88 -11.54 -3.43 -5.18
C ALA A 88 -10.45 -4.50 -5.18
N PHE A 89 -10.39 -5.32 -6.24
CA PHE A 89 -9.38 -6.36 -6.36
C PHE A 89 -7.97 -5.77 -6.52
N VAL A 90 -7.11 -6.14 -5.58
CA VAL A 90 -5.66 -5.91 -5.60
C VAL A 90 -4.99 -7.25 -5.34
N SER A 91 -4.16 -7.69 -6.28
CA SER A 91 -3.54 -9.02 -6.22
C SER A 91 -2.39 -9.09 -5.24
N HIS A 92 -2.37 -10.13 -4.39
CA HIS A 92 -1.20 -10.45 -3.55
C HIS A 92 -0.16 -11.29 -4.31
N ASP A 93 -0.49 -11.83 -5.49
CA ASP A 93 0.48 -12.49 -6.37
C ASP A 93 1.21 -11.46 -7.25
N ALA A 94 2.54 -11.49 -7.23
CA ALA A 94 3.38 -10.56 -7.97
C ALA A 94 3.10 -10.55 -9.49
N ILE A 95 2.84 -11.71 -10.09
CA ILE A 95 2.63 -11.81 -11.54
C ILE A 95 1.24 -11.29 -11.91
N ILE A 96 0.23 -11.55 -11.09
CA ILE A 96 -1.14 -11.05 -11.36
C ILE A 96 -1.22 -9.56 -11.06
N SER A 97 -0.47 -9.06 -10.09
CA SER A 97 -0.26 -7.63 -9.91
C SER A 97 0.43 -7.01 -11.13
N ILE A 98 1.45 -7.66 -11.72
CA ILE A 98 2.06 -7.23 -12.98
C ILE A 98 1.02 -7.18 -14.12
N VAL A 99 0.04 -8.10 -14.15
CA VAL A 99 -1.07 -8.02 -15.10
C VAL A 99 -1.89 -6.74 -14.88
N GLN A 100 -2.19 -6.37 -13.63
CA GLN A 100 -2.89 -5.12 -13.33
C GLN A 100 -2.11 -3.89 -13.81
N SER A 101 -0.81 -3.83 -13.56
CA SER A 101 0.07 -2.76 -14.06
C SER A 101 0.14 -2.72 -15.59
N ALA A 102 0.24 -3.89 -16.24
CA ALA A 102 0.26 -4.01 -17.69
C ALA A 102 -1.07 -3.55 -18.33
N LEU A 103 -2.20 -3.87 -17.72
CA LEU A 103 -3.51 -3.40 -18.15
C LEU A 103 -3.65 -1.88 -17.99
N ASP A 104 -3.19 -1.31 -16.86
CA ASP A 104 -3.27 0.13 -16.62
C ASP A 104 -2.38 0.90 -17.61
N GLU A 105 -1.14 0.46 -17.83
CA GLU A 105 -0.23 1.07 -18.83
C GLU A 105 -0.81 0.95 -20.25
N HIS A 106 -1.33 -0.23 -20.65
CA HIS A 106 -1.92 -0.43 -21.97
C HIS A 106 -3.14 0.47 -22.18
N LEU A 107 -4.11 0.43 -21.28
CA LEU A 107 -5.36 1.18 -21.43
C LEU A 107 -5.13 2.69 -21.45
N ARG A 108 -4.14 3.20 -20.71
CA ARG A 108 -3.76 4.62 -20.75
C ARG A 108 -2.98 5.01 -22.00
N SER A 109 -2.33 4.05 -22.67
CA SER A 109 -1.65 4.30 -23.94
C SER A 109 -2.61 4.52 -25.09
N ILE A 110 -3.86 4.04 -24.97
CA ILE A 110 -4.91 4.23 -25.96
C ILE A 110 -5.54 5.61 -25.77
N GLU A 111 -5.48 6.44 -26.81
CA GLU A 111 -6.03 7.78 -26.79
C GLU A 111 -7.53 7.76 -26.44
N ASN A 112 -7.93 8.56 -25.44
CA ASN A 112 -9.30 8.71 -24.93
C ASN A 112 -9.94 7.44 -24.33
N ALA A 113 -9.24 6.30 -24.23
CA ALA A 113 -9.84 5.08 -23.70
C ALA A 113 -10.26 5.20 -22.24
N VAL A 114 -9.50 5.92 -21.42
CA VAL A 114 -9.80 6.14 -20.00
C VAL A 114 -10.48 7.49 -19.81
N THR A 115 -11.69 7.45 -19.24
CA THR A 115 -12.46 8.65 -18.90
C THR A 115 -12.61 8.77 -17.40
N GLN A 116 -12.68 10.01 -16.92
CA GLN A 116 -13.05 10.28 -15.54
C GLN A 116 -14.53 10.61 -15.51
N ALA A 117 -15.29 9.96 -14.60
CA ALA A 117 -16.67 10.32 -14.37
C ALA A 117 -16.73 11.80 -13.94
N PRO A 118 -17.66 12.61 -14.48
CA PRO A 118 -17.83 13.98 -14.01
C PRO A 118 -18.17 13.95 -12.51
N PRO A 119 -17.71 14.95 -11.73
CA PRO A 119 -18.18 15.09 -10.36
C PRO A 119 -19.71 15.17 -10.38
N GLU A 120 -20.39 14.39 -9.53
CA GLU A 120 -21.86 14.39 -9.53
C GLU A 120 -22.39 15.82 -9.31
N PRO A 121 -23.43 16.25 -10.04
CA PRO A 121 -23.95 17.60 -9.92
C PRO A 121 -24.49 17.85 -8.50
N ASP A 122 -24.14 19.04 -7.99
CA ASP A 122 -24.55 19.62 -6.72
C ASP A 122 -26.07 19.93 -6.76
N ASP A 123 -26.93 18.90 -6.83
CA ASP A 123 -28.38 19.09 -6.82
C ASP A 123 -28.85 19.23 -5.35
N ASP A 124 -29.22 20.46 -5.05
CA ASP A 124 -29.33 21.14 -3.75
C ASP A 124 -30.39 20.59 -2.78
N ARG A 125 -30.71 19.29 -2.85
CA ARG A 125 -31.74 18.65 -1.98
C ARG A 125 -31.40 17.25 -1.44
N ARG A 126 -30.21 16.69 -1.70
CA ARG A 126 -29.69 15.49 -1.01
C ARG A 126 -28.16 15.49 -0.91
N ALA A 127 -27.56 16.60 -0.46
CA ALA A 127 -26.13 16.70 -0.17
C ALA A 127 -25.71 15.86 1.05
N ALA A 128 -25.84 14.55 0.97
CA ALA A 128 -24.85 13.67 1.57
C ALA A 128 -23.75 13.57 0.52
N GLU A 129 -22.58 14.16 0.79
CA GLU A 129 -21.39 14.08 -0.06
C GLU A 129 -21.26 12.67 -0.64
N THR A 130 -21.51 12.49 -1.95
CA THR A 130 -21.43 11.16 -2.58
C THR A 130 -19.96 10.78 -2.68
N ARG A 131 -19.41 10.21 -1.60
CA ARG A 131 -18.03 9.73 -1.53
C ARG A 131 -17.84 8.60 -2.53
N ILE A 132 -16.93 8.78 -3.47
CA ILE A 132 -16.57 7.75 -4.47
C ILE A 132 -15.78 6.67 -3.73
N PRO A 133 -16.32 5.43 -3.58
CA PRO A 133 -15.76 4.47 -2.65
C PRO A 133 -14.41 3.90 -3.09
N VAL A 134 -14.26 3.71 -4.39
CA VAL A 134 -13.12 3.05 -5.01
C VAL A 134 -12.52 3.94 -6.09
N SER A 135 -13.08 3.95 -7.31
CA SER A 135 -12.53 4.68 -8.45
C SER A 135 -13.56 5.58 -9.13
N ASN A 136 -13.08 6.67 -9.72
CA ASN A 136 -13.81 7.56 -10.63
C ASN A 136 -13.30 7.49 -12.08
N GLU A 137 -12.34 6.59 -12.37
CA GLU A 137 -11.81 6.39 -13.72
C GLU A 137 -12.39 5.11 -14.33
N GLY A 138 -13.05 5.23 -15.48
CA GLY A 138 -13.62 4.12 -16.24
C GLY A 138 -13.12 4.09 -17.68
N LEU A 139 -13.65 3.17 -18.49
CA LEU A 139 -13.34 3.08 -19.91
C LEU A 139 -14.48 3.66 -20.75
N GLU A 140 -14.18 4.48 -21.77
CA GLU A 140 -15.17 5.25 -22.55
C GLU A 140 -16.26 4.37 -23.21
N ALA A 141 -15.88 3.21 -23.75
CA ALA A 141 -16.80 2.31 -24.45
C ALA A 141 -17.26 1.09 -23.65
N LEU A 142 -16.86 0.95 -22.38
CA LEU A 142 -17.36 -0.12 -21.51
C LEU A 142 -18.45 0.42 -20.59
N VAL A 143 -19.68 0.00 -20.86
CA VAL A 143 -20.77 0.15 -19.90
C VAL A 143 -20.62 -0.97 -18.89
N ALA A 144 -20.23 -0.65 -17.66
CA ALA A 144 -20.40 -1.56 -16.54
C ALA A 144 -21.90 -1.85 -16.39
N ARG A 145 -22.30 -3.11 -16.55
CA ARG A 145 -23.69 -3.54 -16.32
C ARG A 145 -23.73 -4.41 -15.07
N ARG A 146 -24.78 -4.23 -14.28
CA ARG A 146 -25.14 -5.18 -13.23
C ARG A 146 -25.90 -6.33 -13.87
N ASP A 147 -25.51 -7.56 -13.57
CA ASP A 147 -26.29 -8.74 -13.96
C ASP A 147 -27.45 -9.00 -12.98
N ASP A 148 -28.26 -10.04 -13.26
CA ASP A 148 -29.41 -10.41 -12.43
C ASP A 148 -29.01 -10.84 -10.99
N ASP A 149 -27.74 -11.15 -10.77
CA ASP A 149 -27.15 -11.53 -9.47
C ASP A 149 -26.44 -10.34 -8.77
N ASP A 150 -26.64 -9.11 -9.27
CA ASP A 150 -26.05 -7.84 -8.77
C ASP A 150 -24.52 -7.76 -8.88
N ARG A 151 -23.91 -8.56 -9.77
CA ARG A 151 -22.46 -8.54 -10.06
C ARG A 151 -22.14 -7.58 -11.18
N ARG A 152 -20.94 -7.00 -11.14
CA ARG A 152 -20.42 -6.14 -12.21
C ARG A 152 -19.88 -6.98 -13.35
N VAL A 153 -20.50 -6.84 -14.51
CA VAL A 153 -20.02 -7.42 -15.76
C VAL A 153 -19.56 -6.31 -16.69
N PHE A 154 -18.31 -6.42 -17.11
CA PHE A 154 -17.70 -5.58 -18.13
C PHE A 154 -17.86 -6.28 -19.48
N ASP A 155 -18.64 -5.67 -20.38
CA ASP A 155 -18.83 -6.13 -21.77
C ASP A 155 -17.58 -5.76 -22.58
N ALA A 156 -16.53 -6.56 -22.41
CA ALA A 156 -15.20 -6.32 -22.96
C ALA A 156 -15.03 -7.14 -24.23
N PHE A 157 -14.95 -6.51 -25.40
CA PHE A 157 -14.29 -7.14 -26.56
C PHE A 157 -13.77 -6.17 -27.64
N SER A 158 -13.41 -4.93 -27.32
CA SER A 158 -12.80 -4.07 -28.36
C SER A 158 -11.64 -3.16 -27.94
N GLN A 159 -11.09 -3.25 -26.72
CA GLN A 159 -10.08 -2.28 -26.25
C GLN A 159 -8.80 -2.86 -25.62
N THR A 160 -8.81 -4.06 -25.06
CA THR A 160 -7.58 -4.72 -24.58
C THR A 160 -7.03 -5.62 -25.68
N ASP A 161 -5.93 -5.20 -26.32
CA ASP A 161 -5.19 -6.05 -27.25
C ASP A 161 -4.35 -7.04 -26.42
N PRO A 162 -4.64 -8.35 -26.44
CA PRO A 162 -3.97 -9.30 -25.57
C PRO A 162 -2.47 -9.45 -25.87
N ARG A 163 -2.02 -9.13 -27.10
CA ARG A 163 -0.60 -9.18 -27.49
C ARG A 163 0.16 -8.02 -26.87
N TRP A 164 -0.42 -6.83 -26.88
CA TRP A 164 0.16 -5.67 -26.17
C TRP A 164 0.24 -5.91 -24.66
N VAL A 165 -0.85 -6.40 -24.06
CA VAL A 165 -0.88 -6.77 -22.64
C VAL A 165 0.17 -7.84 -22.32
N ALA A 166 0.27 -8.91 -23.12
CA ALA A 166 1.30 -9.95 -22.97
C ALA A 166 2.72 -9.38 -23.03
N SER A 167 2.98 -8.43 -23.93
CA SER A 167 4.29 -7.77 -24.04
C SER A 167 4.65 -6.95 -22.80
N LEU A 168 3.67 -6.33 -22.16
CA LEU A 168 3.84 -5.55 -20.93
C LEU A 168 3.97 -6.45 -19.70
N ILE A 169 3.27 -7.59 -19.67
CA ILE A 169 3.50 -8.62 -18.66
C ILE A 169 4.95 -9.12 -18.75
N ALA A 170 5.46 -9.40 -19.96
CA ALA A 170 6.84 -9.80 -20.16
C ALA A 170 7.85 -8.74 -19.69
N LYS A 171 7.58 -7.44 -19.94
CA LYS A 171 8.33 -6.30 -19.38
C LYS A 171 8.33 -6.35 -17.85
N GLY A 172 7.16 -6.50 -17.22
CA GLY A 172 7.02 -6.60 -15.76
C GLY A 172 7.83 -7.74 -15.15
N ILE A 173 7.73 -8.94 -15.73
CA ILE A 173 8.48 -10.11 -15.28
C ILE A 173 10.00 -9.91 -15.45
N THR A 174 10.42 -9.24 -16.52
CA THR A 174 11.83 -8.90 -16.74
C THR A 174 12.34 -7.97 -15.64
N MET A 175 11.57 -6.95 -15.25
CA MET A 175 11.92 -6.07 -14.13
C MET A 175 11.99 -6.84 -12.81
N LEU A 176 11.02 -7.73 -12.54
CA LEU A 176 11.01 -8.57 -11.35
C LEU A 176 12.26 -9.46 -11.24
N LYS A 177 12.70 -10.06 -12.35
CA LYS A 177 13.95 -10.85 -12.40
C LYS A 177 15.19 -9.96 -12.25
N GLY A 178 15.16 -8.77 -12.83
CA GLY A 178 16.19 -7.74 -12.74
C GLY A 178 16.10 -6.88 -11.48
N LYS A 179 15.69 -7.47 -10.35
CA LYS A 179 15.48 -6.78 -9.07
C LYS A 179 16.67 -5.89 -8.71
N HIS A 180 16.38 -4.68 -8.27
CA HIS A 180 17.37 -3.69 -7.85
C HIS A 180 18.27 -4.28 -6.74
N PRO A 181 19.60 -4.10 -6.77
CA PRO A 181 20.48 -4.57 -5.70
C PRO A 181 20.15 -3.94 -4.34
N PHE A 182 20.22 -4.71 -3.26
CA PHE A 182 19.99 -4.13 -1.94
C PHE A 182 21.08 -3.10 -1.58
N PRO A 183 20.72 -1.87 -1.17
CA PRO A 183 21.71 -0.86 -0.79
C PRO A 183 22.59 -1.34 0.37
N ALA A 184 23.91 -1.33 0.18
CA ALA A 184 24.86 -1.86 1.15
C ALA A 184 24.79 -1.10 2.49
N ASP A 185 24.82 0.23 2.41
CA ASP A 185 24.82 1.10 3.57
C ASP A 185 23.40 1.57 3.91
N PRO A 186 23.05 1.66 5.21
CA PRO A 186 21.84 2.35 5.64
C PRO A 186 21.95 3.85 5.37
N ALA A 187 20.81 4.55 5.38
CA ALA A 187 20.81 6.01 5.27
C ALA A 187 21.63 6.64 6.43
N PRO A 188 22.30 7.78 6.21
CA PRO A 188 22.93 8.53 7.29
C PRO A 188 21.91 8.84 8.39
N ALA A 189 22.26 8.52 9.64
CA ALA A 189 21.39 8.80 10.78
C ALA A 189 21.11 10.30 10.90
N LEU A 190 19.85 10.68 11.06
CA LEU A 190 19.43 12.06 11.19
C LEU A 190 19.01 12.37 12.63
N ASN A 191 19.62 13.39 13.24
CA ASN A 191 19.11 13.92 14.51
C ASN A 191 17.86 14.78 14.25
N ILE A 192 16.81 14.56 15.04
CA ILE A 192 15.54 15.31 14.96
C ILE A 192 15.31 16.09 16.24
N ALA A 193 14.62 17.22 16.15
CA ALA A 193 14.36 18.12 17.25
C ALA A 193 13.48 17.50 18.34
N GLU A 194 13.62 18.02 19.57
CA GLU A 194 12.81 17.62 20.73
C GLU A 194 11.31 17.81 20.54
N ASN A 195 10.93 18.79 19.71
CA ASN A 195 9.55 19.13 19.42
C ASN A 195 9.08 18.62 18.05
N ALA A 196 9.71 17.57 17.50
CA ALA A 196 9.37 17.03 16.19
C ALA A 196 7.90 16.53 16.10
N ARG A 197 7.32 16.65 14.91
CA ARG A 197 6.10 15.96 14.47
C ARG A 197 6.45 14.97 13.38
N VAL A 198 6.01 13.73 13.55
CA VAL A 198 6.13 12.67 12.54
C VAL A 198 4.73 12.22 12.12
N ILE A 199 4.41 12.36 10.84
CA ILE A 199 3.17 11.85 10.24
C ILE A 199 3.50 10.55 9.52
N MET A 200 2.71 9.51 9.74
CA MET A 200 2.91 8.19 9.15
C MET A 200 1.64 7.73 8.44
N ILE A 201 1.82 7.17 7.24
CA ILE A 201 0.74 6.65 6.43
C ILE A 201 1.18 5.38 5.70
N GLY A 202 0.45 4.27 5.88
CA GLY A 202 0.72 2.99 5.21
C GLY A 202 -0.30 2.68 4.13
N ASP A 203 0.13 1.96 3.09
CA ASP A 203 -0.75 1.37 2.07
C ASP A 203 -1.67 2.41 1.41
N TRP A 204 -1.10 3.58 1.14
CA TRP A 204 -1.83 4.75 0.68
C TRP A 204 -1.72 5.01 -0.82
N ALA A 205 -0.60 4.60 -1.42
CA ALA A 205 -0.27 4.92 -2.81
C ALA A 205 -1.04 4.06 -3.83
N THR A 206 -2.37 4.12 -3.76
CA THR A 206 -3.31 3.54 -4.73
C THR A 206 -3.72 4.54 -5.82
N GLY A 207 -3.50 5.83 -5.60
CA GLY A 207 -3.96 6.89 -6.50
C GLY A 207 -5.49 6.99 -6.61
N LEU A 208 -6.23 6.42 -5.64
CA LEU A 208 -7.69 6.59 -5.57
C LEU A 208 -8.05 7.99 -5.09
N PRO A 209 -9.20 8.56 -5.53
CA PRO A 209 -9.59 9.93 -5.16
C PRO A 209 -9.61 10.20 -3.65
N ARG A 210 -10.12 9.26 -2.85
CA ARG A 210 -10.15 9.38 -1.39
C ARG A 210 -8.76 9.44 -0.76
N ALA A 211 -7.83 8.63 -1.26
CA ALA A 211 -6.45 8.62 -0.78
C ALA A 211 -5.75 9.95 -1.14
N THR A 212 -5.88 10.41 -2.39
CA THR A 212 -5.27 11.66 -2.84
C THR A 212 -5.86 12.90 -2.18
N ASP A 213 -7.18 12.89 -1.92
CA ASP A 213 -7.88 13.93 -1.15
C ASP A 213 -7.40 13.99 0.30
N MET A 214 -7.32 12.84 0.98
CA MET A 214 -6.80 12.76 2.35
C MET A 214 -5.39 13.35 2.46
N ALA A 215 -4.50 13.05 1.51
CA ALA A 215 -3.16 13.63 1.51
C ALA A 215 -3.16 15.15 1.26
N SER A 216 -3.91 15.60 0.25
CA SER A 216 -3.92 17.00 -0.19
C SER A 216 -4.63 17.93 0.78
N ASN A 217 -5.67 17.43 1.46
CA ASN A 217 -6.56 18.26 2.26
C ASN A 217 -6.46 17.98 3.76
N VAL A 218 -6.31 16.73 4.19
CA VAL A 218 -6.29 16.39 5.61
C VAL A 218 -4.86 16.39 6.15
N ILE A 219 -3.97 15.60 5.56
CA ILE A 219 -2.57 15.51 6.00
C ILE A 219 -1.88 16.87 5.87
N GLN A 220 -2.13 17.60 4.78
CA GLN A 220 -1.58 18.95 4.60
C GLN A 220 -1.95 19.90 5.76
N ARG A 221 -3.21 19.88 6.24
CA ARG A 221 -3.62 20.68 7.41
C ARG A 221 -2.82 20.32 8.66
N TRP A 222 -2.61 19.02 8.90
CA TRP A 222 -1.80 18.56 10.04
C TRP A 222 -0.32 18.95 9.92
N ILE A 223 0.21 19.05 8.70
CA ILE A 223 1.56 19.58 8.44
C ILE A 223 1.62 21.07 8.74
N ASP A 224 0.64 21.84 8.23
CA ASP A 224 0.62 23.30 8.32
C ASP A 224 0.42 23.79 9.75
N GLU A 225 -0.46 23.13 10.52
CA GLU A 225 -0.66 23.38 11.95
C GLU A 225 0.61 23.21 12.79
N ALA A 226 1.60 22.47 12.29
CA ALA A 226 2.86 22.18 12.95
C ALA A 226 4.02 23.07 12.46
N ALA A 227 3.76 24.23 11.85
CA ALA A 227 4.81 25.12 11.34
C ALA A 227 5.90 25.51 12.37
N GLY A 228 5.58 25.48 13.68
CA GLY A 228 6.54 25.71 14.78
C GLY A 228 7.35 24.48 15.21
N ARG A 229 7.22 23.35 14.52
CA ARG A 229 7.86 22.06 14.83
C ARG A 229 8.72 21.61 13.66
N GLU A 230 9.74 20.80 13.94
CA GLU A 230 10.37 20.00 12.89
C GLU A 230 9.36 18.97 12.38
N ARG A 231 9.18 18.85 11.06
CA ARG A 231 8.10 18.05 10.45
C ARG A 231 8.66 16.95 9.57
N HIS A 232 8.15 15.75 9.77
CA HIS A 232 8.48 14.55 8.99
C HIS A 232 7.21 13.89 8.49
N VAL A 233 7.23 13.38 7.25
CA VAL A 233 6.16 12.56 6.68
C VAL A 233 6.76 11.24 6.20
N ILE A 234 6.19 10.12 6.62
CA ILE A 234 6.70 8.77 6.37
C ILE A 234 5.61 7.93 5.68
N HIS A 235 5.91 7.41 4.50
CA HIS A 235 5.11 6.36 3.86
C HIS A 235 5.60 4.98 4.31
N LEU A 236 4.72 4.08 4.72
CA LEU A 236 5.07 2.73 5.22
C LEU A 236 5.03 1.63 4.15
N GLY A 237 5.27 2.01 2.88
CA GLY A 237 5.42 1.07 1.77
C GLY A 237 4.13 0.79 1.01
N ASP A 238 4.30 0.09 -0.10
CA ASP A 238 3.32 -0.29 -1.12
C ASP A 238 2.81 0.86 -2.00
N VAL A 239 3.44 0.97 -3.18
CA VAL A 239 2.83 1.60 -4.35
C VAL A 239 2.12 0.56 -5.20
N TYR A 240 0.83 0.77 -5.43
CA TYR A 240 0.00 -0.15 -6.17
C TYR A 240 -0.04 0.19 -7.67
N TYR A 241 -0.10 -0.81 -8.56
CA TYR A 241 -0.24 -2.23 -8.24
C TYR A 241 1.08 -2.93 -7.98
N SER A 242 2.11 -2.71 -8.79
CA SER A 242 3.36 -3.48 -8.72
C SER A 242 4.60 -2.61 -8.55
N GLY A 243 4.42 -1.39 -8.05
CA GLY A 243 5.49 -0.41 -7.87
C GLY A 243 6.21 -0.05 -9.17
N TRP A 244 5.52 -0.03 -10.31
CA TRP A 244 6.16 0.41 -11.56
C TRP A 244 6.56 1.89 -11.44
N PRO A 245 7.64 2.35 -12.12
CA PRO A 245 8.06 3.75 -12.05
C PRO A 245 6.96 4.79 -12.30
N GLU A 246 6.04 4.52 -13.25
CA GLU A 246 4.91 5.41 -13.51
C GLU A 246 3.83 5.36 -12.41
N GLU A 247 3.62 4.19 -11.78
CA GLU A 247 2.76 4.08 -10.59
C GLU A 247 3.38 4.84 -9.42
N SER A 248 4.70 4.73 -9.21
CA SER A 248 5.43 5.50 -8.18
C SER A 248 5.28 7.00 -8.37
N LYS A 249 5.34 7.48 -9.62
CA LYS A 249 5.09 8.90 -9.92
C LYS A 249 3.64 9.27 -9.63
N LYS A 250 2.70 8.59 -10.29
CA LYS A 250 1.29 8.96 -10.30
C LYS A 250 0.59 8.76 -8.96
N HIS A 251 0.89 7.68 -8.26
CA HIS A 251 0.17 7.27 -7.05
C HIS A 251 0.86 7.69 -5.76
N LEU A 252 2.18 7.96 -5.79
CA LEU A 252 2.91 8.45 -4.62
C LEU A 252 3.45 9.85 -4.82
N LEU A 253 4.36 10.08 -5.77
CA LEU A 253 5.12 11.33 -5.86
C LEU A 253 4.26 12.55 -6.20
N ASP A 254 3.32 12.43 -7.12
CA ASP A 254 2.42 13.51 -7.55
C ASP A 254 1.44 13.92 -6.43
N PRO A 255 0.69 12.98 -5.81
CA PRO A 255 -0.22 13.30 -4.71
C PRO A 255 0.48 13.47 -3.35
N TRP A 256 1.80 13.27 -3.24
CA TRP A 256 2.53 13.37 -1.98
C TRP A 256 2.25 14.72 -1.29
N PRO A 257 1.98 14.74 0.03
CA PRO A 257 1.67 15.99 0.74
C PRO A 257 2.85 16.95 0.75
N VAL A 258 4.10 16.46 0.80
CA VAL A 258 5.27 17.34 0.72
C VAL A 258 5.54 17.73 -0.74
N LYS A 259 5.43 19.02 -1.04
CA LYS A 259 5.60 19.55 -2.39
C LYS A 259 7.08 19.83 -2.69
N THR A 260 7.45 19.74 -3.96
CA THR A 260 8.81 20.09 -4.42
C THR A 260 9.15 21.53 -4.01
N GLY A 261 10.33 21.72 -3.42
CA GLY A 261 10.79 22.98 -2.82
C GLY A 261 10.59 23.05 -1.30
N GLN A 262 9.78 22.17 -0.70
CA GLN A 262 9.53 22.14 0.75
C GLN A 262 10.48 21.19 1.50
N GLU A 263 11.35 20.45 0.80
CA GLU A 263 12.14 19.36 1.38
C GLU A 263 13.22 19.77 2.40
N GLN A 264 13.47 21.07 2.54
CA GLN A 264 14.30 21.62 3.63
C GLN A 264 13.51 21.77 4.93
N GLU A 265 12.22 22.10 4.83
CA GLU A 265 11.35 22.40 5.97
C GLU A 265 10.58 21.16 6.44
N ILE A 266 10.22 20.28 5.52
CA ILE A 266 9.44 19.07 5.77
C ILE A 266 10.19 17.89 5.14
N LYS A 267 10.60 16.93 5.96
CA LYS A 267 11.45 15.80 5.53
C LYS A 267 10.58 14.59 5.19
N SER A 268 10.71 14.04 3.98
CA SER A 268 9.97 12.83 3.56
C SER A 268 10.80 11.57 3.73
N TRP A 269 10.11 10.47 4.04
CA TRP A 269 10.67 9.12 4.19
C TRP A 269 9.70 8.10 3.61
N CYS A 270 10.20 6.99 3.09
CA CYS A 270 9.42 5.93 2.48
C CYS A 270 10.06 4.58 2.82
N LEU A 271 9.29 3.65 3.38
CA LEU A 271 9.66 2.24 3.47
C LEU A 271 9.33 1.52 2.16
N ASN A 272 10.03 0.42 1.92
CA ASN A 272 9.77 -0.49 0.82
C ASN A 272 8.62 -1.46 1.21
N GLY A 273 7.67 -1.71 0.32
CA GLY A 273 6.57 -2.67 0.48
C GLY A 273 6.65 -3.87 -0.48
N ASN A 274 5.82 -4.89 -0.29
CA ASN A 274 5.86 -6.07 -1.16
C ASN A 274 5.39 -5.72 -2.58
N HIS A 275 4.40 -4.83 -2.73
CA HIS A 275 3.96 -4.37 -4.04
C HIS A 275 5.05 -3.58 -4.77
N ASP A 276 5.89 -2.84 -4.05
CA ASP A 276 7.07 -2.18 -4.63
C ASP A 276 8.06 -3.20 -5.23
N MET A 277 8.16 -4.38 -4.60
CA MET A 277 9.04 -5.47 -5.01
C MET A 277 8.46 -6.37 -6.10
N PHE A 278 7.18 -6.25 -6.45
CA PHE A 278 6.55 -7.02 -7.54
C PHE A 278 7.08 -6.64 -8.93
N SER A 279 7.74 -5.49 -9.07
CA SER A 279 8.56 -5.14 -10.24
C SER A 279 10.06 -5.07 -9.94
N GLY A 280 10.51 -5.76 -8.90
CA GLY A 280 11.91 -5.80 -8.51
C GLY A 280 12.41 -4.54 -7.79
N GLY A 281 11.52 -3.71 -7.25
CA GLY A 281 11.89 -2.51 -6.49
C GLY A 281 12.35 -1.33 -7.34
N ILE A 282 12.26 -1.41 -8.67
CA ILE A 282 12.77 -0.38 -9.58
C ILE A 282 12.04 0.96 -9.37
N GLY A 283 10.71 0.97 -9.24
CA GLY A 283 9.98 2.20 -8.92
C GLY A 283 10.37 2.78 -7.55
N TYR A 284 10.55 1.93 -6.55
CA TYR A 284 10.97 2.37 -5.22
C TYR A 284 12.39 2.95 -5.20
N PHE A 285 13.40 2.17 -5.57
CA PHE A 285 14.79 2.59 -5.47
C PHE A 285 15.16 3.68 -6.50
N ASP A 286 14.75 3.51 -7.76
CA ASP A 286 15.24 4.37 -8.84
C ASP A 286 14.33 5.58 -9.08
N THR A 287 13.06 5.53 -8.68
CA THR A 287 12.11 6.64 -8.87
C THR A 287 11.81 7.38 -7.57
N ILE A 288 11.35 6.70 -6.52
CA ILE A 288 10.96 7.35 -5.26
C ILE A 288 12.19 7.88 -4.52
N LEU A 289 13.20 7.02 -4.28
CA LEU A 289 14.37 7.44 -3.50
C LEU A 289 15.31 8.39 -4.27
N SER A 290 15.12 8.55 -5.57
CA SER A 290 15.79 9.54 -6.41
C SER A 290 15.13 10.92 -6.40
N ASP A 291 13.88 11.03 -5.92
CA ASP A 291 13.19 12.31 -5.78
C ASP A 291 13.81 13.14 -4.65
N THR A 292 14.00 14.44 -4.88
CA THR A 292 14.69 15.34 -3.96
C THR A 292 14.03 15.41 -2.58
N ARG A 293 12.72 15.13 -2.49
CA ARG A 293 11.96 15.10 -1.24
C ARG A 293 12.38 13.98 -0.30
N PHE A 294 12.91 12.87 -0.84
CA PHE A 294 13.36 11.68 -0.11
C PHE A 294 14.88 11.59 0.04
N ARG A 295 15.62 12.63 -0.37
CA ARG A 295 17.10 12.65 -0.41
C ARG A 295 17.80 12.25 0.90
N ASN A 296 17.15 12.41 2.05
CA ASN A 296 17.75 12.04 3.35
C ASN A 296 17.96 10.53 3.49
N GLN A 297 17.25 9.71 2.70
CA GLN A 297 17.48 8.27 2.63
C GLN A 297 18.73 7.91 1.82
N ASN A 298 19.23 8.82 0.97
CA ASN A 298 20.44 8.61 0.17
C ASN A 298 20.42 7.25 -0.58
N GLY A 299 19.28 6.91 -1.19
CA GLY A 299 19.08 5.64 -1.92
C GLY A 299 18.93 4.39 -1.05
N SER A 300 18.90 4.50 0.29
CA SER A 300 18.70 3.37 1.19
C SER A 300 17.22 3.16 1.57
N SER A 301 16.79 1.90 1.61
CA SER A 301 15.47 1.50 2.14
C SER A 301 15.39 1.42 3.66
N ARG A 302 16.54 1.62 4.33
CA ARG A 302 16.68 1.62 5.79
C ARG A 302 17.14 2.98 6.29
N PHE A 303 16.56 3.48 7.37
CA PHE A 303 16.94 4.78 7.94
C PHE A 303 16.84 4.83 9.47
N GLU A 304 17.50 5.83 10.06
CA GLU A 304 17.53 6.08 11.51
C GLU A 304 17.26 7.56 11.81
N LEU A 305 16.25 7.83 12.64
CA LEU A 305 15.98 9.16 13.20
C LEU A 305 16.27 9.16 14.71
N ARG A 306 17.08 10.12 15.16
CA ARG A 306 17.54 10.22 16.56
C ARG A 306 16.95 11.44 17.23
N HIS A 307 16.00 11.20 18.12
CA HIS A 307 15.50 12.17 19.09
C HIS A 307 16.28 12.02 20.40
N PRO A 308 16.42 13.05 21.26
CA PRO A 308 17.18 12.93 22.51
C PRO A 308 16.71 11.81 23.47
N LYS A 309 15.44 11.42 23.39
CA LYS A 309 14.82 10.35 24.20
C LYS A 309 14.38 9.12 23.41
N TRP A 310 14.42 9.18 22.08
CA TRP A 310 13.90 8.14 21.20
C TRP A 310 14.83 7.88 20.01
N GLN A 311 14.79 6.66 19.52
CA GLN A 311 15.31 6.32 18.20
C GLN A 311 14.16 5.72 17.38
N ILE A 312 14.02 6.18 16.14
CA ILE A 312 13.10 5.61 15.16
C ILE A 312 13.95 4.90 14.10
N LEU A 313 13.69 3.63 13.84
CA LEU A 313 14.33 2.89 12.75
C LEU A 313 13.29 2.48 11.72
N GLY A 314 13.52 2.88 10.47
CA GLY A 314 12.79 2.36 9.30
C GLY A 314 13.47 1.12 8.76
N LEU A 315 12.74 0.02 8.71
CA LEU A 315 13.22 -1.30 8.28
C LEU A 315 12.67 -1.65 6.89
N ASP A 316 13.50 -2.30 6.08
CA ASP A 316 13.06 -2.92 4.82
C ASP A 316 12.70 -4.38 5.09
N SER A 317 11.41 -4.61 5.31
CA SER A 317 10.83 -5.94 5.53
C SER A 317 10.35 -6.60 4.25
N ALA A 318 10.48 -5.94 3.09
CA ALA A 318 9.82 -6.35 1.85
C ALA A 318 10.79 -6.77 0.76
N TYR A 319 12.04 -6.29 0.80
CA TYR A 319 13.05 -6.69 -0.18
C TYR A 319 13.16 -8.21 -0.26
N GLU A 320 13.34 -8.87 0.88
CA GLU A 320 13.02 -10.28 1.03
C GLU A 320 11.69 -10.36 1.78
N ASP A 321 10.69 -10.99 1.15
CA ASP A 321 9.32 -10.98 1.64
C ASP A 321 9.23 -11.42 3.11
N ASN A 322 8.64 -10.55 3.94
CA ASN A 322 8.53 -10.64 5.39
C ASN A 322 9.84 -11.03 6.12
N SER A 323 10.97 -10.42 5.73
CA SER A 323 12.29 -10.78 6.21
C SER A 323 13.26 -9.61 6.28
N LEU A 324 14.18 -9.65 7.25
CA LEU A 324 15.27 -8.68 7.42
C LEU A 324 16.65 -9.21 7.00
N ASP A 325 16.72 -10.36 6.30
CA ASP A 325 17.99 -11.02 5.94
C ASP A 325 18.88 -10.18 4.98
N ALA A 326 18.27 -9.26 4.22
CA ALA A 326 18.98 -8.50 3.19
C ALA A 326 20.03 -7.55 3.78
N GLY A 327 21.24 -7.56 3.18
CA GLY A 327 22.31 -6.58 3.44
C GLY A 327 22.69 -6.39 4.91
N GLY A 328 22.71 -7.47 5.70
CA GLY A 328 23.11 -7.45 7.11
C GLY A 328 22.19 -6.61 8.01
N GLN A 329 20.93 -6.41 7.60
CA GLN A 329 19.99 -5.55 8.31
C GLN A 329 19.67 -6.05 9.73
N VAL A 330 19.61 -7.36 9.97
CA VAL A 330 19.44 -7.94 11.32
C VAL A 330 20.55 -7.46 12.26
N ASP A 331 21.82 -7.61 11.87
CA ASP A 331 22.95 -7.18 12.69
C ASP A 331 22.95 -5.67 12.93
N TRP A 332 22.61 -4.91 11.88
CA TRP A 332 22.47 -3.46 11.98
C TRP A 332 21.40 -3.04 12.99
N VAL A 333 20.18 -3.60 12.89
CA VAL A 333 19.08 -3.23 13.79
C VAL A 333 19.36 -3.63 15.23
N LEU A 334 19.86 -4.84 15.48
CA LEU A 334 20.22 -5.31 16.83
C LEU A 334 21.27 -4.41 17.48
N LYS A 335 22.29 -4.00 16.70
CA LYS A 335 23.29 -3.05 17.19
C LYS A 335 22.69 -1.68 17.49
N ARG A 336 21.86 -1.13 16.59
CA ARG A 336 21.24 0.20 16.78
C ARG A 336 20.31 0.21 17.99
N LEU A 337 19.55 -0.86 18.20
CA LEU A 337 18.65 -1.00 19.36
C LEU A 337 19.45 -0.98 20.67
N THR A 338 20.53 -1.76 20.74
CA THR A 338 21.41 -1.82 21.92
C THR A 338 22.08 -0.48 22.19
N ASP A 339 22.71 0.12 21.17
CA ASP A 339 23.37 1.44 21.29
C ASP A 339 22.41 2.52 21.81
N ALA A 340 21.15 2.51 21.36
CA ALA A 340 20.14 3.46 21.77
C ALA A 340 19.75 3.26 23.23
N THR A 341 19.46 2.03 23.64
CA THR A 341 19.12 1.67 25.02
C THR A 341 20.25 2.01 25.99
N ASP A 342 21.49 1.70 25.64
CA ASP A 342 22.67 2.05 26.45
C ASP A 342 22.85 3.57 26.59
N SER A 343 22.42 4.33 25.59
CA SER A 343 22.40 5.80 25.64
C SER A 343 21.16 6.39 26.33
N GLY A 344 20.27 5.55 26.88
CA GLY A 344 19.06 5.97 27.57
C GLY A 344 17.89 6.38 26.66
N ARG A 345 17.92 6.01 25.37
CA ARG A 345 16.80 6.20 24.43
C ARG A 345 15.89 4.97 24.39
N LYS A 346 14.62 5.22 24.10
CA LYS A 346 13.64 4.18 23.75
C LYS A 346 13.65 3.92 22.24
N ASN A 347 13.36 2.70 21.82
CA ASN A 347 13.33 2.35 20.39
C ASN A 347 11.90 2.24 19.86
N LEU A 348 11.65 2.89 18.73
CA LEU A 348 10.46 2.79 17.90
C LEU A 348 10.88 2.20 16.54
N LEU A 349 10.24 1.11 16.12
CA LEU A 349 10.49 0.48 14.83
C LEU A 349 9.34 0.75 13.86
N LEU A 350 9.68 0.92 12.59
CA LEU A 350 8.75 1.02 11.47
C LEU A 350 9.08 -0.07 10.44
N SER A 351 8.08 -0.80 9.98
CA SER A 351 8.21 -1.78 8.89
C SER A 351 6.99 -1.71 7.97
N HIS A 352 7.08 -2.30 6.79
CA HIS A 352 5.89 -2.52 5.98
C HIS A 352 5.10 -3.71 6.52
N HIS A 353 5.74 -4.89 6.57
CA HIS A 353 5.16 -6.12 7.10
C HIS A 353 5.04 -6.09 8.63
N GLN A 354 4.05 -6.82 9.13
CA GLN A 354 3.72 -6.98 10.54
C GLN A 354 4.74 -7.82 11.31
N LEU A 355 5.05 -7.41 12.55
CA LEU A 355 5.78 -8.26 13.50
C LEU A 355 4.92 -9.46 13.98
N PHE A 356 3.62 -9.23 14.11
CA PHE A 356 2.58 -10.21 14.43
C PHE A 356 1.23 -9.63 14.03
N SER A 357 0.20 -10.46 13.87
CA SER A 357 -1.17 -9.98 13.61
C SER A 357 -2.24 -10.80 14.34
N ALA A 358 -3.36 -10.16 14.66
CA ALA A 358 -4.58 -10.81 15.15
C ALA A 358 -5.53 -11.26 14.00
N TYR A 359 -5.17 -10.96 12.76
CA TYR A 359 -6.02 -11.10 11.58
C TYR A 359 -5.36 -11.90 10.46
N GLU A 360 -4.04 -11.81 10.33
CA GLU A 360 -3.25 -12.38 9.23
C GLU A 360 -2.07 -13.22 9.75
N SER A 361 -1.61 -14.15 8.92
CA SER A 361 -0.42 -14.99 9.19
C SER A 361 0.83 -14.43 8.49
N GLY A 362 1.99 -15.07 8.66
CA GLY A 362 3.20 -14.81 7.85
C GLY A 362 4.33 -14.10 8.59
N SER A 363 4.07 -13.60 9.80
CA SER A 363 5.03 -12.82 10.60
C SER A 363 6.14 -13.63 11.29
N GLU A 364 6.11 -14.96 11.19
CA GLU A 364 6.94 -15.86 12.01
C GLU A 364 8.44 -15.68 11.76
N LYS A 365 8.82 -15.40 10.50
CA LYS A 365 10.22 -15.26 10.11
C LYS A 365 10.85 -14.00 10.72
N MET A 366 10.21 -12.85 10.54
CA MET A 366 10.69 -11.58 11.11
C MET A 366 10.68 -11.62 12.65
N ALA A 367 9.64 -12.20 13.25
CA ALA A 367 9.58 -12.38 14.70
C ALA A 367 10.73 -13.24 15.25
N ALA A 368 11.13 -14.30 14.51
CA ALA A 368 12.28 -15.12 14.87
C ALA A 368 13.60 -14.35 14.74
N GLN A 369 13.79 -13.58 13.66
CA GLN A 369 15.00 -12.74 13.46
C GLN A 369 15.18 -11.70 14.58
N MET A 370 14.08 -11.20 15.14
CA MET A 370 14.09 -10.17 16.19
C MET A 370 13.94 -10.72 17.61
N HIS A 371 13.95 -12.06 17.78
CA HIS A 371 13.66 -12.73 19.04
C HIS A 371 14.51 -12.21 20.21
N ASP A 372 15.81 -12.02 20.01
CA ASP A 372 16.73 -11.57 21.06
C ASP A 372 16.41 -10.15 21.53
N ALA A 373 16.14 -9.24 20.60
CA ALA A 373 15.77 -7.86 20.92
C ALA A 373 14.41 -7.76 21.63
N LEU A 374 13.44 -8.58 21.20
CA LEU A 374 12.11 -8.66 21.83
C LEU A 374 12.22 -9.23 23.24
N SER A 375 12.98 -10.30 23.43
CA SER A 375 13.18 -10.96 24.74
C SER A 375 13.95 -10.08 25.72
N ALA A 376 14.89 -9.27 25.22
CA ALA A 376 15.62 -8.28 26.01
C ALA A 376 14.82 -6.98 26.27
N GLY A 377 13.61 -6.85 25.71
CA GLY A 377 12.77 -5.66 25.90
C GLY A 377 13.36 -4.38 25.28
N LEU A 378 14.17 -4.51 24.23
CA LEU A 378 14.85 -3.38 23.59
C LEU A 378 13.89 -2.51 22.76
N ILE A 379 12.71 -3.03 22.42
CA ILE A 379 11.77 -2.41 21.49
C ILE A 379 10.56 -1.91 22.28
N ARG A 380 10.37 -0.59 22.30
CA ARG A 380 9.27 0.03 23.05
C ARG A 380 7.99 0.08 22.23
N SER A 381 8.12 0.41 20.95
CA SER A 381 7.01 0.58 20.03
C SER A 381 7.35 0.07 18.64
N TRP A 382 6.34 -0.42 17.91
CA TRP A 382 6.49 -0.87 16.53
C TRP A 382 5.22 -0.54 15.74
N PHE A 383 5.36 0.20 14.64
CA PHE A 383 4.28 0.52 13.70
C PHE A 383 4.51 -0.19 12.36
N TRP A 384 3.45 -0.72 11.76
CA TRP A 384 3.51 -1.35 10.44
C TRP A 384 2.29 -1.05 9.57
N GLY A 385 2.42 -1.27 8.26
CA GLY A 385 1.36 -1.17 7.26
C GLY A 385 0.83 -2.57 6.88
N HIS A 386 0.85 -2.87 5.59
CA HIS A 386 0.55 -4.15 4.92
C HIS A 386 -0.88 -4.66 5.10
N GLU A 387 -1.31 -4.86 6.35
CA GLU A 387 -2.69 -5.21 6.63
C GLU A 387 -3.57 -3.96 6.44
N HIS A 388 -4.59 -4.04 5.58
CA HIS A 388 -5.43 -2.89 5.21
C HIS A 388 -6.44 -2.47 6.30
N ARG A 389 -5.93 -2.18 7.50
CA ARG A 389 -6.68 -1.90 8.72
C ARG A 389 -5.90 -0.99 9.66
N CYS A 390 -6.60 -0.47 10.66
CA CYS A 390 -5.97 0.16 11.83
C CYS A 390 -6.27 -0.68 13.07
N ALA A 391 -5.24 -1.21 13.72
CA ALA A 391 -5.39 -2.00 14.92
C ALA A 391 -4.37 -1.59 16.01
N ILE A 392 -4.89 -1.47 17.23
CA ILE A 392 -4.10 -1.17 18.42
C ILE A 392 -3.98 -2.42 19.26
N TYR A 393 -2.75 -2.85 19.51
CA TYR A 393 -2.47 -4.05 20.27
C TYR A 393 -2.18 -3.75 21.74
N LYS A 394 -2.60 -4.68 22.61
CA LYS A 394 -2.11 -4.74 24.00
C LYS A 394 -0.61 -5.06 24.00
N PRO A 395 0.10 -4.80 25.10
CA PRO A 395 1.49 -5.23 25.24
C PRO A 395 1.62 -6.73 24.92
N PHE A 396 2.43 -7.05 23.92
CA PHE A 396 2.54 -8.40 23.37
C PHE A 396 3.91 -8.61 22.76
N MET A 397 4.45 -9.83 22.88
CA MET A 397 5.79 -10.21 22.40
C MET A 397 6.92 -9.23 22.79
N GLY A 398 6.85 -8.66 24.00
CA GLY A 398 7.87 -7.72 24.49
C GLY A 398 7.76 -6.29 23.93
N VAL A 399 6.74 -5.99 23.12
CA VAL A 399 6.46 -4.64 22.60
C VAL A 399 5.26 -4.06 23.32
N GLU A 400 5.40 -2.86 23.91
CA GLU A 400 4.30 -2.21 24.65
C GLU A 400 3.31 -1.51 23.71
N TYR A 401 3.82 -0.80 22.69
CA TYR A 401 3.00 -0.03 21.76
C TYR A 401 3.15 -0.56 20.32
N ALA A 402 2.48 -1.67 20.03
CA ALA A 402 2.43 -2.27 18.70
C ALA A 402 1.17 -1.81 17.93
N ARG A 403 1.33 -1.37 16.67
CA ARG A 403 0.29 -0.66 15.91
C ARG A 403 0.29 -1.08 14.44
N CYS A 404 -0.84 -1.57 13.95
CA CYS A 404 -1.09 -1.72 12.52
C CYS A 404 -1.80 -0.47 12.02
N ILE A 405 -1.28 0.16 10.95
CA ILE A 405 -1.79 1.43 10.39
C ILE A 405 -1.85 1.41 8.86
N GLY A 406 -2.07 0.25 8.23
CA GLY A 406 -2.12 0.06 6.77
C GLY A 406 -3.44 0.45 6.10
N HIS A 407 -4.23 1.32 6.70
CA HIS A 407 -5.55 1.74 6.17
C HIS A 407 -5.49 3.08 5.42
N GLY A 408 -4.38 3.37 4.73
CA GLY A 408 -4.18 4.69 4.12
C GLY A 408 -4.91 4.90 2.80
N GLY A 409 -5.12 3.86 1.98
CA GLY A 409 -5.68 4.08 0.65
C GLY A 409 -6.20 2.86 -0.10
N VAL A 410 -6.09 1.65 0.45
CA VAL A 410 -6.69 0.45 -0.14
C VAL A 410 -8.15 0.29 0.34
N PRO A 411 -9.13 0.29 -0.58
CA PRO A 411 -10.54 0.24 -0.23
C PRO A 411 -10.94 -1.18 0.17
N VAL A 412 -11.41 -1.32 1.42
CA VAL A 412 -11.93 -2.57 1.95
C VAL A 412 -13.35 -2.37 2.49
N TYR A 413 -14.16 -3.43 2.46
CA TYR A 413 -15.46 -3.41 3.11
C TYR A 413 -15.32 -3.47 4.63
N GLN A 414 -16.20 -2.75 5.33
CA GLN A 414 -16.28 -2.75 6.78
C GLN A 414 -17.39 -3.69 7.25
N TRP A 415 -17.05 -4.98 7.32
CA TRP A 415 -17.97 -6.04 7.75
C TRP A 415 -18.24 -6.05 9.25
N ARG A 416 -17.28 -5.58 10.06
CA ARG A 416 -17.39 -5.61 11.51
C ARG A 416 -18.27 -4.47 12.00
N LYS A 417 -19.15 -4.78 12.95
CA LYS A 417 -19.93 -3.78 13.68
C LYS A 417 -19.13 -3.30 14.88
N VAL A 418 -19.39 -2.09 15.35
CA VAL A 418 -18.72 -1.54 16.55
C VAL A 418 -18.83 -2.48 17.76
N ALA A 419 -19.95 -3.20 17.90
CA ALA A 419 -20.19 -4.12 19.00
C ALA A 419 -19.48 -5.48 18.89
N ASP A 420 -18.91 -5.83 17.72
CA ASP A 420 -18.25 -7.13 17.54
C ASP A 420 -16.98 -7.21 18.39
N PRO A 421 -16.61 -8.39 18.93
CA PRO A 421 -15.36 -8.53 19.67
C PRO A 421 -14.16 -8.20 18.78
N VAL A 422 -13.11 -7.65 19.40
CA VAL A 422 -11.79 -7.46 18.77
C VAL A 422 -10.97 -8.73 18.98
N ASN A 423 -10.31 -9.22 17.93
CA ASN A 423 -9.48 -10.42 18.02
C ASN A 423 -8.22 -10.13 18.87
N PRO A 424 -7.95 -10.89 19.95
CA PRO A 424 -6.68 -10.74 20.66
C PRO A 424 -5.49 -11.15 19.78
N PRO A 425 -4.30 -10.56 19.95
CA PRO A 425 -3.93 -9.60 21.00
C PRO A 425 -4.34 -8.14 20.72
N ALA A 426 -5.08 -7.86 19.64
CA ALA A 426 -5.62 -6.53 19.41
C ALA A 426 -6.62 -6.14 20.51
N SER A 427 -6.55 -4.90 20.96
CA SER A 427 -7.48 -4.27 21.91
C SER A 427 -8.46 -3.32 21.25
N TYR A 428 -8.11 -2.79 20.08
CA TYR A 428 -8.95 -1.89 19.31
C TYR A 428 -8.72 -2.15 17.82
N GLU A 429 -9.78 -1.99 17.05
CA GLU A 429 -9.80 -2.02 15.59
C GLU A 429 -10.62 -0.80 15.15
N PHE A 430 -10.08 0.02 14.27
CA PHE A 430 -10.85 1.14 13.71
C PHE A 430 -11.94 0.59 12.80
N ARG A 431 -13.17 1.03 13.03
CA ARG A 431 -14.36 0.58 12.29
C ARG A 431 -15.16 1.75 11.70
N GLY A 432 -14.50 2.89 11.51
CA GLY A 432 -15.02 4.01 10.73
C GLY A 432 -15.39 3.53 9.33
N SER A 433 -16.49 4.06 8.82
CA SER A 433 -17.05 3.63 7.54
C SER A 433 -18.14 4.58 7.07
N PHE A 434 -18.40 4.55 5.77
CA PHE A 434 -19.57 5.15 5.15
C PHE A 434 -20.30 4.11 4.29
N THR A 435 -21.54 4.43 3.93
CA THR A 435 -22.37 3.57 3.09
C THR A 435 -22.72 4.30 1.79
N THR A 436 -22.52 3.64 0.65
CA THR A 436 -22.85 4.23 -0.65
C THR A 436 -24.33 4.02 -0.99
N PRO A 437 -25.00 4.98 -1.67
CA PRO A 437 -26.35 4.77 -2.18
C PRO A 437 -26.41 3.55 -3.13
N PRO A 438 -27.39 2.63 -3.01
CA PRO A 438 -28.66 2.73 -2.29
C PRO A 438 -28.64 2.25 -0.81
N GLY A 439 -27.49 2.24 -0.16
CA GLY A 439 -27.36 1.88 1.26
C GLY A 439 -26.92 0.43 1.50
N ILE A 440 -26.41 -0.24 0.46
CA ILE A 440 -26.09 -1.66 0.49
C ILE A 440 -24.63 -1.86 0.91
N GLU A 441 -23.68 -1.16 0.30
CA GLU A 441 -22.25 -1.40 0.53
C GLU A 441 -21.67 -0.50 1.61
N ARG A 442 -20.92 -1.09 2.54
CA ARG A 442 -20.25 -0.37 3.63
C ARG A 442 -18.73 -0.41 3.48
N TRP A 443 -18.13 0.74 3.18
CA TRP A 443 -16.70 0.89 2.93
C TRP A 443 -15.99 1.43 4.17
N ALA A 444 -14.82 0.88 4.51
CA ALA A 444 -14.01 1.36 5.62
C ALA A 444 -13.43 2.75 5.31
N ASP A 445 -13.36 3.60 6.33
CA ASP A 445 -12.67 4.89 6.23
C ASP A 445 -11.14 4.67 6.23
N PHE A 446 -10.45 5.49 5.43
CA PHE A 446 -8.99 5.58 5.44
C PHE A 446 -8.49 6.41 6.62
N GLY A 447 -7.19 6.36 6.87
CA GLY A 447 -6.58 7.17 7.91
C GLY A 447 -5.06 7.11 7.96
N PHE A 448 -4.51 7.83 8.93
CA PHE A 448 -3.07 8.00 9.15
C PHE A 448 -2.79 8.29 10.63
N VAL A 449 -1.51 8.36 11.00
CA VAL A 449 -1.08 8.64 12.39
C VAL A 449 -0.20 9.87 12.46
N VAL A 450 -0.38 10.67 13.50
CA VAL A 450 0.49 11.80 13.85
C VAL A 450 1.12 11.56 15.21
N LEU A 451 2.45 11.65 15.27
CA LEU A 451 3.24 11.54 16.49
C LEU A 451 3.88 12.89 16.81
N ASP A 452 3.45 13.49 17.92
CA ASP A 452 4.01 14.72 18.46
C ASP A 452 4.96 14.42 19.62
N PHE A 453 6.26 14.64 19.40
CA PHE A 453 7.30 14.47 20.40
C PHE A 453 7.39 15.70 21.31
N ASP A 454 7.59 15.48 22.60
CA ASP A 454 8.00 16.52 23.54
C ASP A 454 9.40 16.30 24.11
N ALA A 455 9.93 17.34 24.77
CA ALA A 455 11.27 17.33 25.37
C ALA A 455 11.45 16.30 26.50
N ASN A 456 10.37 15.85 27.13
CA ASN A 456 10.44 14.79 28.15
C ASN A 456 10.53 13.40 27.53
N GLY A 457 10.29 13.30 26.22
CA GLY A 457 10.23 12.04 25.49
C GLY A 457 8.87 11.37 25.59
N THR A 458 7.81 12.10 25.90
CA THR A 458 6.44 11.62 25.69
C THR A 458 6.03 11.91 24.25
N ILE A 459 5.38 10.94 23.61
CA ILE A 459 4.82 11.10 22.27
C ILE A 459 3.30 11.14 22.40
N ARG A 460 2.66 12.20 21.88
CA ARG A 460 1.21 12.22 21.69
C ARG A 460 0.89 11.63 20.33
N ALA A 461 0.24 10.47 20.32
CA ALA A 461 -0.16 9.76 19.13
C ALA A 461 -1.64 10.04 18.82
N TYR A 462 -1.89 10.64 17.67
CA TYR A 462 -3.22 10.89 17.12
C TYR A 462 -3.48 9.92 15.97
N TYR A 463 -4.58 9.18 16.02
CA TYR A 463 -5.04 8.31 14.93
C TYR A 463 -6.20 9.02 14.26
N VAL A 464 -6.00 9.38 12.99
CA VAL A 464 -6.84 10.36 12.29
C VAL A 464 -7.46 9.70 11.07
N ASP A 465 -8.78 9.82 10.92
CA ASP A 465 -9.48 9.34 9.73
C ASP A 465 -9.38 10.32 8.55
N GLU A 466 -9.83 9.88 7.37
CA GLU A 466 -9.81 10.69 6.15
C GLU A 466 -10.73 11.92 6.17
N THR A 467 -11.56 12.08 7.22
CA THR A 467 -12.35 13.30 7.45
C THR A 467 -11.63 14.29 8.37
N GLY A 468 -10.49 13.88 8.95
CA GLY A 468 -9.67 14.68 9.85
C GLY A 468 -9.98 14.50 11.33
N ASN A 469 -10.84 13.55 11.70
CA ASN A 469 -11.20 13.32 13.09
C ASN A 469 -10.21 12.36 13.77
N ALA A 470 -9.72 12.76 14.95
CA ALA A 470 -8.93 11.87 15.79
C ALA A 470 -9.85 10.90 16.56
N PHE A 471 -9.72 9.60 16.30
CA PHE A 471 -10.71 8.59 16.71
C PHE A 471 -10.28 7.66 17.86
N TYR A 472 -9.00 7.68 18.25
CA TYR A 472 -8.47 6.82 19.30
C TYR A 472 -7.58 7.59 20.27
N GLY A 473 -7.75 7.35 21.56
CA GLY A 473 -7.00 7.98 22.63
C GLY A 473 -7.75 8.03 23.95
N ALA A 474 -7.02 8.07 25.06
CA ALA A 474 -7.61 8.24 26.40
C ALA A 474 -7.64 9.71 26.84
N GLN A 475 -6.91 10.58 26.14
CA GLN A 475 -6.75 12.00 26.47
C GLN A 475 -7.29 12.87 25.34
N GLN A 476 -7.54 14.15 25.64
CA GLN A 476 -7.95 15.15 24.65
C GLN A 476 -7.03 16.37 24.71
N ASP A 477 -6.70 16.93 23.56
CA ASP A 477 -5.91 18.17 23.48
C ASP A 477 -6.80 19.42 23.66
N GLY A 478 -6.20 20.61 23.57
CA GLY A 478 -6.93 21.87 23.71
C GLY A 478 -7.98 22.13 22.61
N GLN A 479 -7.98 21.35 21.53
CA GLN A 479 -8.97 21.39 20.45
C GLN A 479 -9.98 20.22 20.55
N GLY A 480 -9.91 19.40 21.60
CA GLY A 480 -10.78 18.24 21.80
C GLY A 480 -10.39 16.99 21.02
N ARG A 481 -9.23 16.98 20.35
CA ARG A 481 -8.76 15.81 19.57
C ARG A 481 -8.25 14.73 20.50
N LEU A 482 -8.70 13.50 20.27
CA LEU A 482 -8.26 12.34 21.04
C LEU A 482 -6.79 12.01 20.75
N TYR A 483 -6.03 11.66 21.80
CA TYR A 483 -4.68 11.12 21.66
C TYR A 483 -4.35 10.08 22.73
N GLU A 484 -3.38 9.23 22.40
CA GLU A 484 -2.70 8.33 23.32
C GLU A 484 -1.31 8.87 23.64
N GLU A 485 -0.85 8.70 24.88
CA GLU A 485 0.55 8.95 25.23
C GLU A 485 1.38 7.68 25.12
N ILE A 486 2.42 7.74 24.31
CA ILE A 486 3.45 6.71 24.19
C ILE A 486 4.68 7.21 24.97
N ASN A 487 4.99 6.49 26.06
CA ASN A 487 6.02 6.87 27.03
C ASN A 487 7.19 5.90 27.06
#